data_AF-A0A3M5VJH6-F1
#
_entry.id   AF-A0A3M5VJH6-F1
#
_cell.length_a   1.000
_cell.length_b   1.000
_cell.length_c   1.000
_cell.angle_alpha   90.00
_cell.angle_beta   90.00
_cell.angle_gamma   90.00
#
_symmetry.space_group_name_H-M   'P 1'
#
loop_
_entity.id
_entity.type
_entity.pdbx_description
1 polymer ?
#
loop_
_entity_poly.entity_id
_entity_poly.type
_entity_poly.pdbx_seq_one_letter_code
_entity_poly.pdbx_strand_id
1 'polypeptide(L)'
;MFIPNTLNLAAGSIDAIAQQFGMPKLQAPTENTGRAAGDYRTVDEITKNPLFDNLLTPLPADKMPTSAHLDPFTNPYAARLEEHRIDDFYDKVGGNWNDPSLSDSERADIAANAERVLEYIDSLGGNNSTVGDQMINGMSSALPRLYYNRLTTEHLTTEGSEARLLLNFADHGYDVFH
;
A
#
# COMPACT_ATOMS: atom_id res chain seq x y z
N MET A 1 19.78 -29.13 26.79
CA MET A 1 18.60 -29.07 25.91
C MET A 1 17.80 -27.86 26.35
N PHE A 2 18.08 -26.70 25.76
CA PHE A 2 17.40 -25.45 26.09
C PHE A 2 16.24 -25.29 25.11
N ILE A 3 15.05 -25.16 25.66
CA ILE A 3 13.87 -24.66 24.95
C ILE A 3 13.72 -23.20 25.40
N PRO A 4 13.87 -22.19 24.54
CA PRO A 4 13.35 -20.87 24.85
C PRO A 4 11.94 -20.75 24.29
N ASN A 5 11.02 -20.45 25.18
CA ASN A 5 9.62 -20.19 24.95
C ASN A 5 9.40 -18.68 24.75
N THR A 6 8.45 -18.36 23.87
CA THR A 6 7.53 -17.20 23.87
C THR A 6 8.08 -15.76 23.80
N LEU A 7 7.80 -15.16 22.64
CA LEU A 7 7.04 -13.91 22.44
C LEU A 7 7.38 -12.75 23.38
N ASN A 8 8.19 -11.82 22.87
CA ASN A 8 8.18 -10.44 23.30
C ASN A 8 7.80 -9.58 22.08
N LEU A 9 6.50 -9.52 21.79
CA LEU A 9 5.90 -8.58 20.84
C LEU A 9 5.91 -7.20 21.49
N ALA A 10 7.07 -6.54 21.44
CA ALA A 10 7.22 -5.15 21.85
C ALA A 10 7.89 -4.41 20.70
N ALA A 11 7.11 -3.56 20.00
CA ALA A 11 7.57 -2.50 19.11
C ALA A 11 8.73 -2.91 18.17
N GLY A 12 8.61 -4.06 17.51
CA GLY A 12 9.56 -4.48 16.49
C GLY A 12 9.41 -3.54 15.30
N SER A 13 10.37 -2.64 15.11
CA SER A 13 10.42 -1.79 13.93
C SER A 13 10.34 -2.68 12.70
N ILE A 14 9.66 -2.18 11.67
CA ILE A 14 9.50 -2.82 10.37
C ILE A 14 10.87 -3.32 9.81
N ASP A 15 11.98 -2.75 10.29
CA ASP A 15 13.36 -3.16 10.01
C ASP A 15 13.69 -4.63 10.31
N ALA A 16 13.02 -5.26 11.28
CA ALA A 16 13.39 -6.61 11.73
C ALA A 16 12.92 -7.72 10.76
N ILE A 17 11.90 -7.47 9.94
CA ILE A 17 11.24 -8.51 9.12
C ILE A 17 11.87 -8.61 7.72
N ALA A 18 12.21 -7.47 7.10
CA ALA A 18 12.83 -7.45 5.76
C ALA A 18 14.21 -8.13 5.71
N GLN A 19 14.98 -8.14 6.81
CA GLN A 19 16.29 -8.80 6.87
C GLN A 19 16.21 -10.34 6.80
N GLN A 20 15.04 -10.94 7.04
CA GLN A 20 14.91 -12.40 7.14
C GLN A 20 14.91 -13.11 5.77
N PHE A 21 14.73 -12.38 4.66
CA PHE A 21 14.58 -12.96 3.30
C PHE A 21 15.65 -12.56 2.28
N GLY A 22 16.68 -11.79 2.67
CA GLY A 22 17.84 -11.50 1.81
C GLY A 22 17.56 -10.61 0.59
N MET A 23 16.41 -9.93 0.53
CA MET A 23 16.14 -8.89 -0.46
C MET A 23 16.76 -7.55 -0.01
N PRO A 24 17.38 -6.76 -0.91
CA PRO A 24 17.87 -5.44 -0.55
C PRO A 24 16.68 -4.54 -0.18
N LYS A 25 16.67 -4.02 1.05
CA LYS A 25 15.69 -3.04 1.51
C LYS A 25 15.74 -1.82 0.58
N LEU A 26 14.63 -1.50 -0.07
CA LEU A 26 14.53 -0.28 -0.87
C LEU A 26 14.75 0.94 0.03
N GLN A 27 15.36 1.98 -0.50
CA GLN A 27 15.48 3.25 0.23
C GLN A 27 14.07 3.85 0.36
N ALA A 28 13.71 4.27 1.57
CA ALA A 28 12.45 4.96 1.80
C ALA A 28 12.37 6.20 0.91
N PRO A 29 11.29 6.37 0.12
CA PRO A 29 11.09 7.60 -0.62
C PRO A 29 10.79 8.72 0.37
N THR A 30 11.35 9.90 0.14
CA THR A 30 11.23 11.05 1.07
C THR A 30 10.42 12.20 0.48
N GLU A 31 10.25 12.24 -0.84
CA GLU A 31 9.54 13.29 -1.56
C GLU A 31 9.17 12.87 -2.99
N ASN A 32 8.35 13.71 -3.64
CA ASN A 32 8.00 13.60 -5.05
C ASN A 32 9.16 14.05 -5.93
N THR A 33 9.92 13.10 -6.45
CA THR A 33 11.10 13.37 -7.31
C THR A 33 10.83 13.12 -8.79
N GLY A 34 9.65 12.58 -9.14
CA GLY A 34 9.31 12.16 -10.49
C GLY A 34 10.03 10.87 -10.89
N ARG A 35 10.21 10.66 -12.20
CA ARG A 35 11.05 9.59 -12.74
C ARG A 35 12.51 9.80 -12.37
N ALA A 36 13.23 8.71 -12.12
CA ALA A 36 14.67 8.77 -11.89
C ALA A 36 15.42 9.22 -13.16
N ALA A 37 16.62 9.78 -13.00
CA ALA A 37 17.45 10.15 -14.13
C ALA A 37 17.72 8.93 -15.04
N GLY A 38 17.33 9.03 -16.31
CA GLY A 38 17.45 7.94 -17.29
C GLY A 38 16.23 7.01 -17.38
N ASP A 39 15.21 7.21 -16.55
CA ASP A 39 13.91 6.55 -16.71
C ASP A 39 13.04 7.36 -17.70
N TYR A 40 12.75 6.73 -18.83
CA TYR A 40 11.94 7.30 -19.92
C TYR A 40 10.61 6.59 -20.09
N ARG A 41 10.22 5.73 -19.14
CA ARG A 41 8.95 5.01 -19.20
C ARG A 41 7.78 5.99 -19.26
N THR A 42 6.79 5.62 -20.04
CA THR A 42 5.47 6.28 -20.12
C THR A 42 4.62 5.92 -18.91
N VAL A 43 3.55 6.70 -18.67
CA VAL A 43 2.56 6.37 -17.63
C VAL A 43 2.03 4.94 -17.81
N ASP A 44 1.69 4.53 -19.04
CA ASP A 44 1.19 3.18 -19.34
C ASP A 44 2.21 2.07 -19.08
N GLU A 45 3.51 2.36 -19.17
CA GLU A 45 4.56 1.39 -18.85
C GLU A 45 4.79 1.26 -17.34
N ILE A 46 4.66 2.37 -16.60
CA ILE A 46 4.78 2.40 -15.15
C ILE A 46 3.56 1.71 -14.51
N THR A 47 2.35 2.06 -14.94
CA THR A 47 1.10 1.52 -14.37
C THR A 47 0.80 0.08 -14.78
N LYS A 48 1.66 -0.56 -15.57
CA LYS A 48 1.64 -2.03 -15.79
C LYS A 48 2.18 -2.82 -14.61
N ASN A 49 2.81 -2.15 -13.64
CA ASN A 49 3.25 -2.80 -12.41
C ASN A 49 2.01 -3.34 -11.66
N PRO A 50 1.96 -4.63 -11.27
CA PRO A 50 0.80 -5.25 -10.63
C PRO A 50 0.35 -4.57 -9.32
N LEU A 51 1.24 -3.81 -8.67
CA LEU A 51 0.91 -3.01 -7.49
C LEU A 51 -0.16 -1.94 -7.76
N PHE A 52 -0.34 -1.51 -9.02
CA PHE A 52 -1.41 -0.59 -9.43
C PHE A 52 -2.77 -1.29 -9.57
N ASP A 53 -2.82 -2.57 -9.93
CA ASP A 53 -4.06 -3.30 -10.20
C ASP A 53 -4.94 -3.43 -8.94
N ASN A 54 -4.30 -3.61 -7.79
CA ASN A 54 -4.97 -3.79 -6.50
C ASN A 54 -5.38 -2.46 -5.84
N LEU A 55 -4.70 -1.35 -6.18
CA LEU A 55 -4.90 -0.05 -5.55
C LEU A 55 -6.20 0.65 -6.02
N LEU A 56 -6.50 0.54 -7.32
CA LEU A 56 -7.45 1.40 -8.04
C LEU A 56 -8.82 0.74 -8.28
N THR A 57 -9.06 -0.46 -7.76
CA THR A 57 -10.36 -1.13 -7.90
C THR A 57 -11.20 -0.85 -6.65
N PRO A 58 -12.07 0.19 -6.64
CA PRO A 58 -12.96 0.43 -5.52
C PRO A 58 -13.82 -0.81 -5.28
N LEU A 59 -13.96 -1.22 -4.02
CA LEU A 59 -15.01 -2.16 -3.65
C LEU A 59 -16.35 -1.47 -3.94
N PRO A 60 -17.22 -2.05 -4.78
CA PRO A 60 -18.60 -1.61 -4.85
C PRO A 60 -19.15 -1.62 -3.41
N ALA A 61 -19.81 -0.53 -2.99
CA ALA A 61 -20.31 -0.41 -1.62
C ALA A 61 -21.25 -1.58 -1.22
N ASP A 62 -21.89 -2.21 -2.20
CA ASP A 62 -22.74 -3.40 -2.09
C ASP A 62 -21.98 -4.75 -2.07
N LYS A 63 -20.68 -4.75 -2.41
CA LYS A 63 -19.79 -5.92 -2.38
C LYS A 63 -18.75 -5.89 -1.25
N MET A 64 -18.84 -4.93 -0.34
CA MET A 64 -18.18 -5.01 0.96
C MET A 64 -18.68 -6.28 1.68
N PRO A 65 -17.82 -7.28 1.98
CA PRO A 65 -18.30 -8.57 2.46
C PRO A 65 -18.91 -8.44 3.86
N THR A 66 -20.24 -8.52 3.95
CA THR A 66 -20.96 -8.53 5.24
C THR A 66 -20.79 -9.84 6.02
N SER A 67 -20.34 -10.90 5.35
CA SER A 67 -19.89 -12.17 5.93
C SER A 67 -19.73 -13.18 4.79
N ALA A 68 -18.51 -13.66 4.55
CA ALA A 68 -18.21 -14.86 3.77
C ALA A 68 -18.75 -14.90 2.31
N HIS A 69 -18.25 -14.02 1.45
CA HIS A 69 -17.97 -14.44 0.07
C HIS A 69 -16.68 -13.76 -0.40
N LEU A 70 -15.60 -14.51 -0.26
CA LEU A 70 -14.28 -14.18 -0.79
C LEU A 70 -14.37 -14.43 -2.30
N ASP A 71 -14.49 -13.36 -3.09
CA ASP A 71 -14.06 -13.41 -4.49
C ASP A 71 -12.85 -12.49 -4.67
N PRO A 72 -11.64 -13.07 -4.69
CA PRO A 72 -10.44 -12.31 -4.39
C PRO A 72 -9.69 -11.67 -5.57
N PHE A 73 -9.85 -11.99 -6.85
CA PHE A 73 -9.48 -13.29 -7.43
C PHE A 73 -8.05 -13.78 -7.08
N THR A 74 -7.42 -13.40 -5.95
CA THR A 74 -6.64 -14.36 -5.13
C THR A 74 -6.30 -13.92 -3.69
N ASN A 75 -6.36 -12.64 -3.31
CA ASN A 75 -6.26 -12.24 -1.90
C ASN A 75 -7.38 -11.29 -1.37
N PRO A 76 -8.29 -11.73 -0.47
CA PRO A 76 -9.27 -10.86 0.19
C PRO A 76 -8.64 -9.91 1.24
N TYR A 77 -7.33 -10.01 1.46
CA TYR A 77 -6.56 -9.21 2.39
C TYR A 77 -5.71 -8.12 1.70
N ALA A 78 -5.78 -7.98 0.37
CA ALA A 78 -5.07 -6.91 -0.34
C ALA A 78 -5.70 -5.54 -0.08
N ALA A 79 -4.88 -4.52 0.11
CA ALA A 79 -5.28 -3.14 0.32
C ALA A 79 -6.03 -2.59 -0.88
N ARG A 80 -7.11 -1.88 -0.60
CA ARG A 80 -7.88 -1.13 -1.59
C ARG A 80 -8.12 0.25 -1.04
N LEU A 81 -7.72 1.27 -1.79
CA LEU A 81 -8.06 2.64 -1.44
C LEU A 81 -9.50 2.88 -1.86
N GLU A 82 -10.33 3.27 -0.90
CA GLU A 82 -11.67 3.77 -1.22
C GLU A 82 -11.58 5.10 -1.98
N GLU A 83 -12.64 5.49 -2.67
CA GLU A 83 -12.69 6.69 -3.51
C GLU A 83 -12.17 7.95 -2.78
N HIS A 84 -12.52 8.19 -1.51
CA HIS A 84 -11.99 9.36 -0.80
C HIS A 84 -10.48 9.25 -0.46
N ARG A 85 -9.96 8.04 -0.27
CA ARG A 85 -8.55 7.81 0.06
C ARG A 85 -7.66 7.69 -1.17
N ILE A 86 -8.26 7.44 -2.34
CA ILE A 86 -7.55 7.45 -3.63
C ILE A 86 -7.15 8.87 -3.98
N ASP A 87 -8.03 9.85 -3.71
CA ASP A 87 -7.76 11.27 -3.92
C ASP A 87 -6.67 11.76 -2.98
N ASP A 88 -6.75 11.40 -1.69
CA ASP A 88 -5.70 11.71 -0.72
C ASP A 88 -4.35 11.11 -1.17
N PHE A 89 -4.33 9.87 -1.65
CA PHE A 89 -3.11 9.24 -2.18
C PHE A 89 -2.56 9.98 -3.40
N TYR A 90 -3.43 10.34 -4.37
CA TYR A 90 -3.04 11.13 -5.53
C TYR A 90 -2.37 12.44 -5.10
N ASP A 91 -2.96 13.15 -4.15
CA ASP A 91 -2.39 14.39 -3.62
C ASP A 91 -0.98 14.17 -3.04
N LYS A 92 -0.73 13.06 -2.33
CA LYS A 92 0.60 12.79 -1.77
C LYS A 92 1.66 12.47 -2.81
N VAL A 93 1.30 11.80 -3.90
CA VAL A 93 2.26 11.44 -4.97
C VAL A 93 2.46 12.54 -6.03
N GLY A 94 1.81 13.69 -5.85
CA GLY A 94 1.95 14.87 -6.70
C GLY A 94 0.85 15.07 -7.73
N GLY A 95 -0.25 14.32 -7.64
CA GLY A 95 -1.47 14.50 -8.43
C GLY A 95 -2.08 13.18 -8.93
N ASN A 96 -3.15 13.30 -9.71
CA ASN A 96 -3.79 12.18 -10.37
C ASN A 96 -3.16 11.95 -11.75
N TRP A 97 -2.36 10.89 -11.90
CA TRP A 97 -1.73 10.55 -13.18
C TRP A 97 -2.72 10.15 -14.29
N ASN A 98 -4.02 10.04 -14.00
CA ASN A 98 -5.09 9.87 -14.98
C ASN A 98 -5.75 11.19 -15.41
N ASP A 99 -5.37 12.33 -14.84
CA ASP A 99 -5.91 13.64 -15.22
C ASP A 99 -5.47 14.00 -16.66
N PRO A 100 -6.41 14.10 -17.61
CA PRO A 100 -6.09 14.40 -19.01
C PRO A 100 -5.67 15.86 -19.24
N SER A 101 -5.78 16.73 -18.24
CA SER A 101 -5.32 18.12 -18.33
C SER A 101 -3.81 18.25 -18.13
N LEU A 102 -3.16 17.24 -17.54
CA LEU A 102 -1.71 17.16 -17.37
C LEU A 102 -1.01 16.64 -18.63
N SER A 103 0.24 17.06 -18.85
CA SER A 103 1.06 16.51 -19.94
C SER A 103 1.43 15.05 -19.67
N ASP A 104 1.72 14.29 -20.74
CA ASP A 104 2.16 12.89 -20.61
C ASP A 104 3.43 12.74 -19.75
N SER A 105 4.31 13.75 -19.75
CA SER A 105 5.50 13.74 -18.90
C SER A 105 5.15 13.92 -17.43
N GLU A 106 4.29 14.87 -17.09
CA GLU A 106 3.84 15.09 -15.71
C GLU A 106 3.11 13.86 -15.16
N ARG A 107 2.22 13.27 -15.96
CA ARG A 107 1.51 12.03 -15.61
C ARG A 107 2.48 10.88 -15.34
N ALA A 108 3.52 10.73 -16.16
CA ALA A 108 4.55 9.70 -15.96
C ALA A 108 5.40 9.96 -14.70
N ASP A 109 5.74 11.22 -14.41
CA ASP A 109 6.49 11.57 -13.21
C ASP A 109 5.70 11.31 -11.92
N ILE A 110 4.40 11.64 -11.92
CA ILE A 110 3.48 11.32 -10.83
C ILE A 110 3.35 9.81 -10.66
N ALA A 111 3.14 9.06 -11.76
CA ALA A 111 3.04 7.61 -11.69
C ALA A 111 4.34 6.96 -11.15
N ALA A 112 5.51 7.51 -11.48
CA ALA A 112 6.78 7.03 -10.93
C ALA A 112 6.92 7.29 -9.43
N ASN A 113 6.37 8.40 -8.91
CA ASN A 113 6.30 8.62 -7.46
C ASN A 113 5.43 7.57 -6.78
N ALA A 114 4.26 7.28 -7.36
CA ALA A 114 3.36 6.24 -6.87
C ALA A 114 4.02 4.86 -6.89
N GLU A 115 4.61 4.45 -8.01
CA GLU A 115 5.33 3.18 -8.14
C GLU A 115 6.37 3.01 -7.04
N ARG A 116 7.22 4.03 -6.83
CA ARG A 116 8.27 3.99 -5.80
C ARG A 116 7.71 3.81 -4.39
N VAL A 117 6.60 4.47 -4.06
CA VAL A 117 5.92 4.31 -2.77
C VAL A 117 5.39 2.90 -2.61
N LEU A 118 4.72 2.37 -3.63
CA LEU A 118 4.12 1.04 -3.60
C LEU A 118 5.19 -0.05 -3.50
N GLU A 119 6.25 0.03 -4.31
CA GLU A 119 7.37 -0.91 -4.27
C GLU A 119 8.08 -0.84 -2.91
N TYR A 120 8.27 0.36 -2.36
CA TYR A 120 8.84 0.49 -1.02
C TYR A 120 7.98 -0.23 0.02
N ILE A 121 6.66 0.01 0.04
CA ILE A 121 5.74 -0.62 0.99
C ILE A 121 5.76 -2.14 0.83
N ASP A 122 5.60 -2.67 -0.38
CA ASP A 122 5.64 -4.11 -0.71
C ASP A 122 6.97 -4.77 -0.28
N SER A 123 8.08 -4.03 -0.35
CA SER A 123 9.39 -4.54 0.09
C SER A 123 9.54 -4.72 1.61
N LEU A 124 8.63 -4.17 2.41
CA LEU A 124 8.73 -4.21 3.87
C LEU A 124 8.09 -5.47 4.48
N GLY A 125 7.02 -6.00 3.87
CA GLY A 125 6.22 -7.04 4.49
C GLY A 125 5.55 -6.56 5.78
N GLY A 126 5.29 -7.51 6.69
CA GLY A 126 4.77 -7.22 8.02
C GLY A 126 3.68 -8.18 8.47
N ASN A 127 2.86 -7.74 9.42
CA ASN A 127 1.76 -8.57 9.92
C ASN A 127 0.72 -8.76 8.81
N ASN A 128 0.37 -10.02 8.51
CA ASN A 128 -0.53 -10.38 7.41
C ASN A 128 -0.07 -9.85 6.04
N SER A 129 1.24 -9.71 5.86
CA SER A 129 1.88 -9.22 4.63
C SER A 129 3.06 -10.10 4.23
N THR A 130 3.25 -10.29 2.92
CA THR A 130 4.36 -11.06 2.37
C THR A 130 5.32 -10.11 1.65
N VAL A 131 6.57 -10.10 2.06
CA VAL A 131 7.62 -9.26 1.44
C VAL A 131 7.71 -9.55 -0.06
N GLY A 132 7.53 -8.52 -0.88
CA GLY A 132 7.86 -8.53 -2.31
C GLY A 132 6.95 -9.43 -3.16
N ASP A 133 5.72 -9.70 -2.73
CA ASP A 133 4.79 -10.56 -3.46
C ASP A 133 3.97 -9.80 -4.53
N GLN A 134 4.30 -8.52 -4.74
CA GLN A 134 3.63 -7.61 -5.67
C GLN A 134 2.18 -7.36 -5.26
N MET A 135 1.90 -7.43 -3.95
CA MET A 135 0.60 -7.12 -3.38
C MET A 135 0.77 -6.31 -2.09
N ILE A 136 -0.01 -5.24 -1.96
CA ILE A 136 -0.11 -4.55 -0.67
C ILE A 136 -1.10 -5.33 0.19
N ASN A 137 -0.65 -6.02 1.22
CA ASN A 137 -1.47 -6.94 2.02
C ASN A 137 -1.85 -6.41 3.42
N GLY A 138 -2.76 -7.12 4.10
CA GLY A 138 -3.06 -6.93 5.51
C GLY A 138 -4.28 -6.06 5.82
N MET A 139 -5.27 -6.04 4.93
CA MET A 139 -6.64 -5.62 5.29
C MET A 139 -7.22 -6.54 6.36
N SER A 140 -8.07 -5.98 7.23
CA SER A 140 -8.75 -6.74 8.29
C SER A 140 -9.90 -7.58 7.72
N SER A 141 -9.97 -8.86 8.08
CA SER A 141 -11.15 -9.70 7.80
C SER A 141 -12.32 -9.49 8.77
N ALA A 142 -12.10 -8.77 9.86
CA ALA A 142 -13.08 -8.55 10.91
C ALA A 142 -13.49 -7.08 10.94
N LEU A 143 -14.37 -6.70 10.01
CA LEU A 143 -14.97 -5.37 10.05
C LEU A 143 -16.00 -5.32 11.19
N PRO A 144 -15.88 -4.35 12.12
CA PRO A 144 -16.92 -4.11 13.11
C PRO A 144 -18.27 -3.87 12.41
N ARG A 145 -19.39 -4.29 13.02
CA ARG A 145 -20.76 -3.94 12.57
C ARG A 145 -21.09 -2.46 12.85
N LEU A 146 -20.17 -1.57 12.55
CA LEU A 146 -20.33 -0.12 12.69
C LEU A 146 -20.83 0.47 11.37
N TYR A 147 -21.47 1.63 11.45
CA TYR A 147 -21.73 2.42 10.26
C TYR A 147 -20.40 2.77 9.60
N TYR A 148 -20.35 2.52 8.29
CA TYR A 148 -19.15 2.56 7.47
C TYR A 148 -18.37 3.89 7.57
N ASN A 149 -19.11 5.00 7.72
CA ASN A 149 -18.58 6.35 7.90
C ASN A 149 -17.83 6.59 9.23
N ARG A 150 -17.67 5.56 10.07
CA ARG A 150 -16.92 5.62 11.33
C ARG A 150 -15.72 4.67 11.38
N LEU A 151 -15.45 3.93 10.30
CA LEU A 151 -14.30 3.04 10.24
C LEU A 151 -13.03 3.86 9.98
N THR A 152 -12.12 3.80 10.94
CA THR A 152 -10.77 4.38 10.82
C THR A 152 -9.82 3.39 10.13
N THR A 153 -8.65 3.86 9.72
CA THR A 153 -7.56 2.99 9.21
C THR A 153 -7.31 1.79 10.13
N GLU A 154 -7.40 2.00 11.45
CA GLU A 154 -7.27 0.96 12.47
C GLU A 154 -8.25 -0.20 12.35
N HIS A 155 -9.49 0.12 12.01
CA HIS A 155 -10.54 -0.89 11.87
C HIS A 155 -10.44 -1.66 10.56
N LEU A 156 -9.84 -1.04 9.53
CA LEU A 156 -9.77 -1.58 8.18
C LEU A 156 -8.54 -2.46 7.93
N THR A 157 -7.50 -2.35 8.76
CA THR A 157 -6.19 -2.97 8.49
C THR A 157 -5.55 -3.56 9.73
N THR A 158 -4.69 -4.56 9.54
CA THR A 158 -3.87 -5.13 10.61
C THR A 158 -2.76 -4.14 10.99
N GLU A 159 -2.50 -3.94 12.28
CA GLU A 159 -1.38 -3.09 12.72
C GLU A 159 -0.03 -3.65 12.22
N GLY A 160 0.81 -2.79 11.62
CA GLY A 160 2.10 -3.18 11.07
C GLY A 160 2.04 -3.94 9.73
N SER A 161 0.93 -3.86 8.99
CA SER A 161 0.82 -4.40 7.63
C SER A 161 1.16 -3.36 6.56
N GLU A 162 1.40 -3.83 5.34
CA GLU A 162 1.56 -2.98 4.15
C GLU A 162 0.32 -2.10 3.92
N ALA A 163 -0.88 -2.67 4.07
CA ALA A 163 -2.15 -1.96 3.91
C ALA A 163 -2.29 -0.82 4.94
N ARG A 164 -1.90 -1.05 6.19
CA ARG A 164 -1.88 -0.01 7.23
C ARG A 164 -0.95 1.13 6.82
N LEU A 165 0.24 0.79 6.33
CA LEU A 165 1.23 1.78 5.93
C LEU A 165 0.79 2.58 4.70
N LEU A 166 0.16 1.93 3.71
CA LEU A 166 -0.43 2.61 2.55
C LEU A 166 -1.53 3.60 2.96
N LEU A 167 -2.46 3.18 3.83
CA LEU A 167 -3.52 4.07 4.29
C LEU A 167 -2.99 5.23 5.15
N ASN A 168 -1.95 5.00 5.93
CA ASN A 168 -1.27 6.06 6.66
C ASN A 168 -0.54 7.02 5.71
N PHE A 169 0.10 6.50 4.66
CA PHE A 169 0.74 7.31 3.62
C PHE A 169 -0.27 8.20 2.92
N ALA A 170 -1.46 7.69 2.54
CA ALA A 170 -2.49 8.53 1.94
C ALA A 170 -2.87 9.73 2.84
N ASP A 171 -2.92 9.55 4.15
CA ASP A 171 -3.27 10.59 5.12
C ASP A 171 -2.11 11.58 5.38
N HIS A 172 -0.90 11.06 5.64
CA HIS A 172 0.23 11.85 6.14
C HIS A 172 1.36 12.08 5.13
N GLY A 173 1.37 11.39 3.99
CA GLY A 173 2.43 11.46 2.99
C GLY A 173 3.73 10.80 3.44
N TYR A 174 4.86 11.33 2.97
CA TYR A 174 6.20 10.77 3.19
C TYR A 174 6.65 10.72 4.65
N ASP A 175 6.03 11.52 5.53
CA ASP A 175 6.34 11.54 6.97
C ASP A 175 6.13 10.18 7.66
N VAL A 176 5.32 9.28 7.08
CA VAL A 176 5.09 7.95 7.66
C VAL A 176 6.29 7.02 7.57
N PHE A 177 7.32 7.38 6.81
CA PHE A 177 8.54 6.58 6.64
C PHE A 177 9.69 7.04 7.56
N HIS A 178 9.44 8.00 8.46
CA HIS A 178 10.45 8.65 9.31
C HIS A 178 10.29 8.35 10.81
#